data_AF-A0A168T7U8-F1
#
_entry.id   AF-A0A168T7U8-F1
#
_cell.length_a   1.000
_cell.length_b   1.000
_cell.length_c   1.000
_cell.angle_alpha   90.00
_cell.angle_beta   90.00
_cell.angle_gamma   90.00
#
_symmetry.space_group_name_H-M   'P 1'
#
loop_
_entity.id
_entity.type
_entity.pdbx_description
1 polymer ?
#
loop_
_entity_poly.entity_id
_entity_poly.type
_entity_poly.pdbx_seq_one_letter_code
_entity_poly.pdbx_strand_id
1 'polypeptide(L)'
;MKALSFYLLVTAMALMETVSAQTFKGPQFVLFYNTGKGKVLIYDKCFSVENVVNILYRVPATCQYYTDMTCKTPTPDYPVPHAAGDKAPPKYSKGFVKCSPPPK
;
A
#
# COMPACT_ATOMS: atom_id res chain seq x y z
N MET A 1 30.44 10.96 36.52
CA MET A 1 29.07 11.15 35.98
C MET A 1 29.09 11.14 34.45
N LYS A 2 29.26 9.97 33.80
CA LYS A 2 29.22 9.85 32.33
C LYS A 2 28.34 8.69 31.83
N ALA A 3 28.03 7.71 32.69
CA ALA A 3 27.26 6.53 32.30
C ALA A 3 25.77 6.81 32.02
N LEU A 4 25.15 7.78 32.71
CA LEU A 4 23.72 8.10 32.56
C LEU A 4 23.36 8.65 31.17
N SER A 5 24.27 9.41 30.54
CA SER A 5 24.03 9.97 29.19
C SER A 5 24.02 8.91 28.09
N PHE A 6 24.81 7.83 28.24
CA PHE A 6 24.84 6.75 27.25
C PHE A 6 23.55 5.94 27.26
N TYR A 7 23.00 5.64 28.44
CA TYR A 7 21.71 4.95 28.55
C TYR A 7 20.55 5.75 27.94
N LEU A 8 20.53 7.07 28.15
CA LEU A 8 19.51 7.95 27.56
C LEU A 8 19.55 7.95 26.02
N LEU A 9 20.75 8.00 25.43
CA LEU A 9 20.93 7.98 23.97
C LEU A 9 20.48 6.65 23.35
N VAL A 10 20.82 5.52 23.98
CA VAL A 10 20.40 4.19 23.51
C VAL A 10 18.87 4.03 23.60
N THR A 11 18.25 4.51 24.68
CA THR A 11 16.78 4.48 24.80
C THR A 11 16.08 5.38 23.79
N ALA A 12 16.66 6.53 23.44
CA ALA A 12 16.08 7.45 22.45
C ALA A 12 16.14 6.87 21.02
N MET A 13 17.25 6.23 20.64
CA MET A 13 17.37 5.55 19.35
C MET A 13 16.42 4.35 19.24
N ALA A 14 16.30 3.54 20.30
CA ALA A 14 15.34 2.44 20.33
C ALA A 14 13.88 2.92 20.22
N LEU A 15 13.54 4.06 20.85
CA LEU A 15 12.21 4.66 20.70
C LEU A 15 11.94 5.15 19.27
N MET A 16 12.89 5.82 18.62
CA MET A 16 12.72 6.28 17.23
C MET A 16 12.49 5.13 16.24
N GLU A 17 13.19 4.00 16.42
CA GLU A 17 13.00 2.80 15.61
C GLU A 17 11.60 2.18 15.81
N THR A 18 11.08 2.19 17.06
CA THR A 18 9.75 1.63 17.34
C THR A 18 8.59 2.45 16.79
N VAL A 19 8.73 3.79 16.67
CA VAL A 19 7.69 4.62 16.04
C VAL A 19 7.64 4.39 14.52
N SER A 20 8.80 4.17 13.88
CA SER A 20 8.87 3.84 12.45
C SER A 20 8.21 2.50 12.08
N ALA A 21 8.02 1.59 13.03
CA ALA A 21 7.52 0.24 12.78
C ALA A 21 6.01 0.06 13.05
N GLN A 22 5.26 1.14 13.35
CA GLN A 22 3.81 1.04 13.50
C GLN A 22 3.16 0.70 12.16
N THR A 23 2.97 -0.59 11.92
CA THR A 23 2.22 -1.12 10.79
C THR A 23 0.80 -0.58 10.87
N PHE A 24 0.43 0.33 9.96
CA PHE A 24 -0.94 0.83 9.86
C PHE A 24 -1.90 -0.35 9.67
N LYS A 25 -2.66 -0.68 10.74
CA LYS A 25 -3.64 -1.79 10.77
C LYS A 25 -4.98 -1.42 10.13
N GLY A 26 -5.12 -0.22 9.59
CA GLY A 26 -6.33 0.26 8.96
C GLY A 26 -6.48 -0.18 7.50
N PRO A 27 -7.62 0.14 6.87
CA PRO A 27 -7.83 -0.06 5.44
C PRO A 27 -6.76 0.68 4.64
N GLN A 28 -5.97 -0.02 3.83
CA GLN A 28 -4.87 0.58 3.08
C GLN A 28 -5.35 1.13 1.73
N PHE A 29 -6.39 0.52 1.17
CA PHE A 29 -7.02 0.97 -0.06
C PHE A 29 -8.54 0.96 0.04
N VAL A 30 -9.19 1.82 -0.74
CA VAL A 30 -10.63 1.77 -0.97
C VAL A 30 -10.90 1.77 -2.47
N LEU A 31 -11.50 0.69 -2.96
CA LEU A 31 -11.99 0.59 -4.34
C LEU A 31 -13.38 1.19 -4.41
N PHE A 32 -13.59 2.13 -5.34
CA PHE A 32 -14.90 2.67 -5.66
C PHE A 32 -15.39 2.06 -6.96
N TYR A 33 -16.52 1.35 -6.90
CA TYR A 33 -17.14 0.74 -8.07
C TYR A 33 -18.18 1.68 -8.69
N ASN A 34 -18.46 1.50 -9.98
CA ASN A 34 -19.53 2.21 -10.68
C ASN A 34 -20.93 2.00 -10.05
N THR A 35 -21.13 0.89 -9.34
CA THR A 35 -22.37 0.57 -8.59
C THR A 35 -22.57 1.42 -7.32
N GLY A 36 -21.63 2.31 -6.99
CA GLY A 36 -21.68 3.16 -5.80
C GLY A 36 -21.19 2.47 -4.51
N LYS A 37 -20.87 1.17 -4.56
CA LYS A 37 -20.31 0.45 -3.41
C LYS A 37 -18.80 0.69 -3.31
N GLY A 38 -18.30 0.84 -2.08
CA GLY A 38 -16.87 0.88 -1.76
C GLY A 38 -16.39 -0.45 -1.19
N LYS A 39 -15.19 -0.91 -1.57
CA LYS A 39 -14.54 -2.08 -0.96
C LYS A 39 -13.21 -1.69 -0.34
N VAL A 40 -13.06 -2.01 0.94
CA VAL A 40 -11.81 -1.84 1.67
C VAL A 40 -10.87 -3.00 1.38
N LEU A 41 -9.59 -2.70 1.15
CA LEU A 41 -8.53 -3.69 0.99
C LEU A 41 -7.32 -3.38 1.87
N ILE A 42 -6.57 -4.45 2.14
CA ILE A 42 -5.24 -4.44 2.74
C ILE A 42 -4.23 -4.93 1.68
N TYR A 43 -2.95 -4.66 1.91
CA TYR A 43 -1.79 -5.09 1.14
C TYR A 43 -1.84 -6.61 0.92
N ASP A 44 -1.10 -7.02 -0.11
CA ASP A 44 -0.89 -8.43 -0.49
C ASP A 44 -2.10 -9.18 -1.03
N LYS A 45 -3.28 -8.56 -1.05
CA LYS A 45 -4.42 -9.12 -1.77
C LYS A 45 -4.31 -8.78 -3.26
N CYS A 46 -4.34 -9.83 -4.09
CA CYS A 46 -4.63 -9.70 -5.51
C CYS A 46 -6.12 -9.35 -5.67
N PHE A 47 -6.46 -8.28 -6.38
CA PHE A 47 -7.83 -7.85 -6.57
C PHE A 47 -8.12 -7.49 -8.02
N SER A 48 -9.35 -7.76 -8.47
CA SER A 48 -9.82 -7.33 -9.78
C SER A 48 -10.12 -5.83 -9.78
N VAL A 49 -9.73 -5.15 -10.86
CA VAL A 49 -10.09 -3.76 -11.14
C VAL A 49 -11.31 -3.63 -12.05
N GLU A 50 -11.95 -4.76 -12.40
CA GLU A 50 -13.15 -4.73 -13.22
C GLU A 50 -14.27 -3.95 -12.52
N ASN A 51 -14.86 -2.99 -13.25
CA ASN A 51 -15.87 -2.04 -12.76
C ASN A 51 -15.40 -1.07 -11.66
N VAL A 52 -14.10 -1.03 -11.35
CA VAL A 52 -13.52 -0.04 -10.43
C VAL A 52 -13.33 1.29 -11.19
N VAL A 53 -13.89 2.35 -10.64
CA VAL A 53 -13.80 3.71 -11.21
C VAL A 53 -12.65 4.49 -10.58
N ASN A 54 -12.41 4.30 -9.28
CA ASN A 54 -11.32 4.95 -8.56
C ASN A 54 -10.77 4.04 -7.47
N ILE A 55 -9.49 4.22 -7.17
CA ILE A 55 -8.80 3.61 -6.03
C ILE A 55 -8.28 4.75 -5.17
N LEU A 56 -8.68 4.79 -3.89
CA LEU A 56 -8.07 5.68 -2.89
C LEU A 56 -6.97 4.92 -2.14
N TYR A 57 -5.76 5.44 -2.20
CA TYR A 57 -4.57 4.91 -1.54
C TYR A 57 -4.40 5.62 -0.19
N ARG A 58 -4.77 4.98 0.93
CA ARG A 58 -4.68 5.60 2.26
C ARG A 58 -3.26 5.65 2.81
N VAL A 59 -2.37 4.85 2.24
CA VAL A 59 -0.94 4.75 2.55
C VAL A 59 -0.15 4.73 1.24
N PRO A 60 1.13 5.13 1.24
CA PRO A 60 1.95 5.07 0.03
C PRO A 60 2.12 3.62 -0.41
N ALA A 61 1.99 3.31 -1.69
CA ALA A 61 2.01 1.94 -2.20
C ALA A 61 2.65 1.86 -3.59
N THR A 62 3.21 0.71 -3.92
CA THR A 62 3.65 0.39 -5.29
C THR A 62 2.79 -0.75 -5.82
N CYS A 63 2.14 -0.55 -6.96
CA CYS A 63 1.15 -1.48 -7.51
C CYS A 63 1.58 -2.02 -8.87
N GLN A 64 1.44 -3.33 -9.05
CA GLN A 64 1.70 -4.03 -10.31
C GLN A 64 0.40 -4.63 -10.86
N TYR A 65 0.23 -4.55 -12.18
CA TYR A 65 -0.88 -5.19 -12.90
C TYR A 65 -0.51 -6.60 -13.34
N TYR A 66 -1.52 -7.47 -13.35
CA TYR A 66 -1.42 -8.89 -13.68
C TYR A 66 -2.59 -9.32 -14.56
N THR A 67 -2.35 -10.33 -15.39
CA THR A 67 -3.36 -10.90 -16.29
C THR A 67 -4.16 -12.03 -15.64
N ASP A 68 -3.71 -12.55 -14.50
CA ASP A 68 -4.32 -13.67 -13.79
C ASP A 68 -4.80 -13.28 -12.37
N MET A 69 -5.82 -14.01 -11.89
CA MET A 69 -6.43 -13.72 -10.59
C MET A 69 -5.57 -14.06 -9.37
N THR A 70 -4.45 -14.77 -9.60
CA THR A 70 -3.49 -15.12 -8.54
C THR A 70 -2.31 -14.15 -8.50
N CYS A 71 -2.28 -13.16 -9.40
CA CYS A 71 -1.19 -12.20 -9.56
C CYS A 71 0.19 -12.87 -9.69
N LYS A 72 0.30 -13.87 -10.59
CA LYS A 72 1.54 -14.58 -10.92
C LYS A 72 2.16 -14.15 -12.25
N THR A 73 1.34 -13.69 -13.19
CA THR A 73 1.72 -13.30 -14.54
C THR A 73 1.57 -11.78 -14.67
N PRO A 74 2.65 -11.01 -14.44
CA PRO A 74 2.59 -9.55 -14.52
C PRO A 74 2.37 -9.10 -15.97
N THR A 75 1.70 -7.97 -16.14
CA THR A 75 1.72 -7.24 -17.40
C THR A 75 3.12 -6.71 -17.70
N PRO A 76 3.46 -6.37 -18.97
CA PRO A 76 4.76 -5.79 -19.33
C PRO A 76 5.08 -4.43 -18.67
N ASP A 77 4.07 -3.76 -18.12
CA ASP A 77 4.26 -2.49 -17.42
C ASP A 77 5.07 -2.63 -16.14
N TYR A 78 5.82 -1.58 -15.84
CA TYR A 78 6.49 -1.41 -14.55
C TYR A 78 5.50 -1.15 -13.41
N PRO A 79 5.85 -1.53 -12.16
CA PRO A 79 5.07 -1.18 -11.00
C PRO A 79 4.93 0.34 -10.84
N VAL A 80 3.72 0.80 -10.53
CA VAL A 80 3.39 2.23 -10.40
C VAL A 80 3.36 2.63 -8.93
N PRO A 81 4.13 3.65 -8.51
CA PRO A 81 4.05 4.19 -7.16
C PRO A 81 2.85 5.13 -7.02
N HIS A 82 2.19 5.07 -5.88
CA HIS A 82 1.09 5.93 -5.47
C HIS A 82 1.40 6.54 -4.10
N ALA A 83 1.18 7.84 -3.97
CA ALA A 83 1.34 8.55 -2.71
C ALA A 83 0.16 8.28 -1.75
N ALA A 84 0.37 8.51 -0.46
CA ALA A 84 -0.75 8.52 0.48
C ALA A 84 -1.76 9.63 0.14
N GLY A 85 -3.04 9.30 0.18
CA GLY A 85 -4.14 10.19 -0.20
C GLY A 85 -4.43 10.23 -1.70
N ASP A 86 -3.60 9.58 -2.54
CA ASP A 86 -3.83 9.55 -3.98
C ASP A 86 -5.17 8.88 -4.30
N LYS A 87 -5.87 9.44 -5.29
CA LYS A 87 -7.14 8.91 -5.79
C LYS A 87 -7.11 8.97 -7.31
N ALA A 88 -6.94 7.80 -7.92
CA ALA A 88 -6.83 7.68 -9.36
C ALA A 88 -7.69 6.52 -9.89
N PRO A 89 -8.17 6.62 -11.15
CA PRO A 89 -8.74 5.46 -11.82
C PRO A 89 -7.66 4.40 -12.07
N PRO A 90 -8.03 3.10 -12.12
CA PRO A 90 -7.12 2.07 -12.60
C PRO A 90 -6.63 2.38 -14.03
N LYS A 91 -5.35 2.12 -14.32
CA LYS A 91 -4.77 2.25 -15.66
C LYS A 91 -5.54 1.42 -16.70
N TYR A 92 -5.96 0.22 -16.30
CA TYR A 92 -6.73 -0.71 -17.14
C TYR A 92 -8.13 -0.92 -16.59
N SER A 93 -9.11 -1.01 -17.48
CA SER A 93 -10.52 -1.26 -17.14
C SER A 93 -10.81 -2.70 -16.69
N LYS A 94 -9.86 -3.61 -16.92
CA LYS A 94 -9.93 -5.04 -16.58
C LYS A 94 -8.55 -5.55 -16.15
N GLY A 95 -8.54 -6.68 -15.46
CA GLY A 95 -7.34 -7.35 -14.98
C GLY A 95 -7.25 -7.33 -13.45
N PHE A 96 -6.07 -7.67 -12.95
CA PHE A 96 -5.82 -7.82 -11.53
C PHE A 96 -4.66 -6.94 -11.09
N VAL A 97 -4.72 -6.46 -9.85
CA VAL A 97 -3.70 -5.61 -9.24
C VAL A 97 -3.27 -6.22 -7.92
N LYS A 98 -1.96 -6.18 -7.66
CA LYS A 98 -1.39 -6.40 -6.34
C LYS A 98 -0.53 -5.20 -5.98
N CYS A 99 -0.71 -4.69 -4.77
CA CYS A 99 0.06 -3.58 -4.23
C CYS A 99 0.86 -4.04 -3.02
N SER A 100 2.06 -3.48 -2.87
CA SER A 100 2.93 -3.66 -1.72
C SER A 100 3.28 -2.29 -1.12
N PRO A 101 3.79 -2.24 0.12
CA PRO A 101 4.48 -1.05 0.61
C PRO A 101 5.58 -0.63 -0.37
N PRO A 102 5.94 0.67 -0.42
CA PRO A 102 7.06 1.13 -1.23
C PRO A 102 8.35 0.44 -0.74
N PRO A 103 9.31 0.15 -1.63
CA PRO A 103 10.63 -0.26 -1.19
C PRO A 103 11.22 0.79 -0.23
N LYS A 104 11.83 0.33 0.86
CA LYS A 104 12.53 1.18 1.84
C LYS A 104 13.82 1.74 1.25
#